data_AF-A0A1M6X1S3-F1
#
_entry.id   AF-A0A1M6X1S3-F1
#
_cell.length_a   1.000
_cell.length_b   1.000
_cell.length_c   1.000
_cell.angle_alpha   90.00
_cell.angle_beta   90.00
_cell.angle_gamma   90.00
#
_symmetry.space_group_name_H-M   'P 1'
#
loop_
_entity.id
_entity.type
_entity.pdbx_description
1 polymer ?
#
loop_
_entity_poly.entity_id
_entity_poly.type
_entity_poly.pdbx_seq_one_letter_code
_entity_poly.pdbx_strand_id
1 'polypeptide(L)'
;MNNQRPEELPSLVLAYVGDAVYELAIREFLIGQGLGKVNRLHREAVRYVKAAAQAKALFAMEEKLTEEELAVVRRGRNAKIASLPKNADFMDYRHATALEALIGYLHLQGKQERVQTIVGLALEAIAKGRQAN
;
A
#
# COMPACT_ATOMS: atom_id res chain seq x y z
N MET A 1 -6.91 5.31 25.04
CA MET A 1 -6.38 4.90 23.72
C MET A 1 -5.31 5.90 23.33
N ASN A 2 -4.20 5.45 22.74
CA ASN A 2 -3.00 6.26 22.53
C ASN A 2 -3.31 7.55 21.74
N ASN A 3 -2.89 8.69 22.28
CA ASN A 3 -3.20 10.05 21.83
C ASN A 3 -2.16 10.59 20.83
N GLN A 4 -1.56 9.72 20.01
CA GLN A 4 -0.52 10.12 19.07
C GLN A 4 -1.16 10.53 17.74
N ARG A 5 -0.80 11.72 17.28
CA ARG A 5 -1.30 12.25 16.02
C ARG A 5 -0.63 11.51 14.85
N PRO A 6 -1.39 10.99 13.86
CA PRO A 6 -0.82 10.26 12.73
C PRO A 6 0.28 11.02 11.97
N GLU A 7 0.21 12.35 11.94
CA GLU A 7 1.23 13.21 11.33
C GLU A 7 2.62 13.06 11.97
N GLU A 8 2.68 12.75 13.27
CA GLU A 8 3.90 12.67 14.07
C GLU A 8 4.50 11.27 14.13
N LEU A 9 3.76 10.26 13.65
CA LEU A 9 4.21 8.88 13.69
C LEU A 9 5.35 8.64 12.68
N PRO A 10 6.37 7.84 13.04
CA PRO A 10 7.39 7.41 12.10
C PRO A 10 6.79 6.67 10.91
N SER A 11 7.33 6.87 9.71
CA SER A 11 6.80 6.24 8.48
C SER A 11 6.71 4.72 8.57
N LEU A 12 7.66 4.06 9.24
CA LEU A 12 7.64 2.60 9.41
C LEU A 12 6.52 2.13 10.35
N VAL A 13 6.12 2.97 11.33
CA VAL A 13 4.99 2.67 12.21
C VAL A 13 3.68 2.84 11.45
N LEU A 14 3.57 3.87 10.60
CA LEU A 14 2.43 4.04 9.69
C LEU A 14 2.34 2.87 8.70
N ALA A 15 3.48 2.48 8.10
CA ALA A 15 3.53 1.36 7.17
C ALA A 15 3.13 0.04 7.82
N TYR A 16 3.52 -0.19 9.08
CA TYR A 16 3.15 -1.40 9.82
C TYR A 16 1.63 -1.63 9.89
N VAL A 17 0.85 -0.59 10.21
CA VAL A 17 -0.63 -0.71 10.21
C VAL A 17 -1.20 -0.66 8.78
N GLY A 18 -0.58 0.14 7.91
CA GLY A 18 -1.04 0.29 6.53
C GLY A 18 -0.92 -0.99 5.69
N ASP A 19 0.12 -1.80 5.91
CA ASP A 19 0.28 -3.11 5.30
C ASP A 19 -0.89 -4.04 5.65
N ALA A 20 -1.27 -4.10 6.93
CA ALA A 20 -2.41 -4.91 7.38
C ALA A 20 -3.73 -4.43 6.76
N VAL A 21 -3.94 -3.12 6.67
CA VAL A 21 -5.14 -2.52 6.04
C VAL A 21 -5.18 -2.83 4.54
N TYR A 22 -4.03 -2.70 3.85
CA TYR A 22 -3.92 -2.99 2.43
C TYR A 22 -4.17 -4.48 2.14
N GLU A 23 -3.51 -5.38 2.88
CA GLU A 23 -3.68 -6.84 2.77
C GLU A 23 -5.15 -7.25 2.96
N LEU A 24 -5.83 -6.70 3.98
CA LEU A 24 -7.24 -6.97 4.22
C LEU A 24 -8.11 -6.53 3.03
N ALA A 25 -7.93 -5.29 2.57
CA ALA A 25 -8.72 -4.75 1.47
C ALA A 25 -8.52 -5.54 0.16
N ILE A 26 -7.30 -6.00 -0.13
CA ILE A 26 -7.01 -6.88 -1.27
C ILE A 26 -7.73 -8.23 -1.13
N ARG A 27 -7.70 -8.84 0.07
CA ARG A 27 -8.39 -10.11 0.31
C ARG A 27 -9.90 -9.98 0.15
N GLU A 28 -10.49 -8.93 0.71
CA GLU A 28 -11.93 -8.63 0.57
C GLU A 28 -12.31 -8.43 -0.90
N PHE A 29 -11.52 -7.66 -1.65
CA PHE A 29 -11.70 -7.50 -3.09
C PHE A 29 -11.70 -8.85 -3.81
N LEU A 30 -10.70 -9.70 -3.58
CA LEU A 30 -10.60 -11.01 -4.25
C LEU A 30 -11.74 -11.95 -3.88
N ILE A 31 -12.18 -11.95 -2.63
CA ILE A 31 -13.37 -12.70 -2.19
C ILE A 31 -14.61 -12.17 -2.93
N GLY A 32 -14.77 -10.85 -3.04
CA GLY A 32 -15.84 -10.21 -3.79
C GLY A 32 -15.86 -10.54 -5.30
N GLN A 33 -14.71 -10.92 -5.88
CA GLN A 33 -14.61 -11.43 -7.25
C GLN A 33 -15.04 -12.91 -7.41
N GLY A 34 -15.53 -13.56 -6.35
CA GLY A 34 -15.99 -14.95 -6.39
C GLY A 34 -14.87 -16.00 -6.31
N LEU A 35 -13.67 -15.62 -5.89
CA LEU A 35 -12.56 -16.56 -5.69
C LEU A 35 -12.77 -17.39 -4.40
N GLY A 36 -13.40 -18.56 -4.51
CA GLY A 36 -13.77 -19.36 -3.33
C GLY A 36 -12.70 -20.29 -2.72
N LYS A 37 -11.54 -20.47 -3.37
CA LYS A 37 -10.49 -21.39 -2.87
C LYS A 37 -9.35 -20.61 -2.20
N VAL A 38 -9.09 -20.88 -0.92
CA VAL A 38 -8.03 -20.21 -0.13
C VAL A 38 -6.65 -20.23 -0.81
N ASN A 39 -6.23 -21.37 -1.37
CA ASN A 39 -4.96 -21.45 -2.10
C ASN A 39 -4.92 -20.59 -3.38
N ARG A 40 -6.07 -20.29 -3.97
CA ARG A 40 -6.17 -19.38 -5.12
C ARG A 40 -6.18 -17.92 -4.64
N LEU A 41 -6.93 -17.63 -3.57
CA LEU A 41 -6.95 -16.31 -2.92
C LEU A 41 -5.54 -15.88 -2.52
N HIS A 42 -4.79 -16.73 -1.82
CA HIS A 42 -3.42 -16.42 -1.40
C HIS A 42 -2.51 -16.12 -2.60
N ARG A 43 -2.53 -16.99 -3.63
CA ARG A 43 -1.72 -16.79 -4.83
C ARG A 43 -2.05 -15.51 -5.58
N GLU A 44 -3.33 -15.13 -5.64
CA GLU A 44 -3.72 -13.86 -6.25
C GLU A 44 -3.36 -12.67 -5.37
N ALA A 45 -3.59 -12.74 -4.04
CA ALA A 45 -3.25 -11.67 -3.10
C ALA A 45 -1.77 -11.29 -3.17
N VAL A 46 -0.86 -12.28 -3.15
CA VAL A 46 0.60 -12.07 -3.28
C VAL A 46 0.97 -11.21 -4.50
N ARG A 47 0.19 -11.27 -5.59
CA ARG A 47 0.46 -10.48 -6.80
C ARG A 47 0.19 -8.99 -6.59
N TYR A 48 -0.75 -8.63 -5.72
CA TYR A 48 -1.12 -7.25 -5.40
C TYR A 48 -0.27 -6.67 -4.26
N VAL A 49 0.13 -7.52 -3.30
CA VAL A 49 0.81 -7.07 -2.08
C VAL A 49 2.33 -7.11 -2.15
N LYS A 50 2.91 -7.74 -3.17
CA LYS A 50 4.37 -7.70 -3.39
C LYS A 50 4.87 -6.27 -3.64
N ALA A 51 6.07 -5.96 -3.13
CA ALA A 51 6.67 -4.63 -3.20
C ALA A 51 6.68 -4.03 -4.62
N ALA A 52 7.08 -4.79 -5.64
CA ALA A 52 7.09 -4.32 -7.03
C ALA A 52 5.69 -3.89 -7.55
N ALA A 53 4.63 -4.57 -7.11
CA ALA A 53 3.26 -4.22 -7.50
C ALA A 53 2.80 -2.94 -6.80
N GLN A 54 3.09 -2.82 -5.50
CA GLN A 54 2.83 -1.62 -4.73
C GLN A 54 3.60 -0.41 -5.24
N ALA A 55 4.88 -0.59 -5.60
CA ALA A 55 5.70 0.46 -6.20
C ALA A 55 5.09 0.97 -7.50
N LYS A 56 4.75 0.06 -8.43
CA LYS A 56 4.06 0.40 -9.67
C LYS A 56 2.74 1.13 -9.44
N ALA A 57 1.95 0.67 -8.47
CA ALA A 57 0.69 1.31 -8.08
C ALA A 57 0.91 2.76 -7.61
N LEU A 58 1.88 2.98 -6.73
CA LEU A 58 2.21 4.30 -6.22
C LEU A 58 2.62 5.26 -7.34
N PHE A 59 3.50 4.83 -8.26
CA PHE A 59 3.89 5.64 -9.42
C PHE A 59 2.69 6.03 -10.27
N ALA A 60 1.75 5.12 -10.51
CA ALA A 60 0.59 5.36 -11.37
C ALA A 60 -0.45 6.32 -10.76
N MET A 61 -0.41 6.56 -9.44
CA MET A 61 -1.39 7.39 -8.74
C MET A 61 -0.82 8.71 -8.19
N GLU A 62 0.47 8.98 -8.35
CA GLU A 62 1.16 10.12 -7.72
C GLU A 62 0.49 11.47 -8.05
N GLU A 63 0.03 11.65 -9.29
CA GLU A 63 -0.69 12.87 -9.72
C GLU A 63 -2.10 13.02 -9.13
N LYS A 64 -2.64 11.97 -8.51
CA LYS A 64 -3.97 11.95 -7.88
C LYS A 64 -3.91 12.17 -6.37
N LEU A 65 -2.72 12.33 -5.82
CA LEU A 65 -2.48 12.58 -4.41
C LEU A 65 -2.50 14.07 -4.11
N THR A 66 -3.01 14.43 -2.94
CA THR A 66 -2.92 15.79 -2.42
C THR A 66 -1.50 16.10 -1.94
N GLU A 67 -1.16 17.37 -1.74
CA GLU A 67 0.17 17.75 -1.25
C GLU A 67 0.48 17.14 0.14
N GLU A 68 -0.52 17.02 1.01
CA GLU A 68 -0.40 16.38 2.32
C GLU A 68 -0.04 14.88 2.17
N GLU A 69 -0.75 14.17 1.29
CA GLU A 69 -0.50 12.76 1.01
C GLU A 69 0.87 12.55 0.34
N LEU A 70 1.26 13.44 -0.58
CA LEU A 70 2.59 13.44 -1.19
C LEU A 70 3.68 13.65 -0.14
N ALA A 71 3.47 14.51 0.86
CA ALA A 71 4.41 14.68 1.96
C ALA A 71 4.58 13.38 2.78
N VAL A 72 3.49 12.66 3.07
CA VAL A 72 3.55 11.33 3.71
C VAL A 72 4.33 10.34 2.84
N VAL A 73 4.03 10.28 1.54
CA VAL A 73 4.73 9.42 0.58
C VAL A 73 6.22 9.73 0.53
N ARG A 74 6.62 11.01 0.47
CA ARG A 74 8.05 11.42 0.49
C ARG A 74 8.75 10.97 1.78
N ARG A 75 8.09 11.10 2.94
CA ARG A 75 8.63 10.59 4.23
C ARG A 75 8.74 9.06 4.25
N GLY A 76 7.76 8.36 3.68
CA GLY A 76 7.77 6.90 3.54
C GLY A 76 8.92 6.42 2.65
N ARG A 77 9.09 7.05 1.48
CA ARG A 77 10.21 6.79 0.59
C ARG A 77 11.53 7.01 1.31
N ASN A 78 11.66 7.97 2.22
CA ASN A 78 12.90 8.28 2.93
C ASN A 78 13.09 7.55 4.27
N ALA A 79 12.22 6.61 4.61
CA ALA A 79 12.37 5.81 5.82
C ALA A 79 13.67 4.98 5.79
N LYS A 80 14.43 4.98 6.89
CA LYS A 80 15.65 4.17 7.02
C LYS A 80 15.26 2.70 7.24
N ILE A 81 15.36 1.89 6.19
CA ILE A 81 15.11 0.46 6.26
C ILE A 81 16.39 -0.25 6.71
N ALA A 82 16.35 -0.92 7.85
CA ALA A 82 17.55 -1.52 8.48
C ALA A 82 18.03 -2.80 7.77
N SER A 83 17.11 -3.57 7.18
CA SER A 83 17.43 -4.83 6.50
C SER A 83 16.43 -5.10 5.40
N LEU A 84 16.91 -5.63 4.27
CA LEU A 84 16.08 -6.06 3.16
C LEU A 84 16.30 -7.55 2.86
N PRO A 85 15.30 -8.25 2.31
CA PRO A 85 15.51 -9.57 1.75
C PRO A 85 16.58 -9.53 0.67
N LYS A 86 17.44 -10.55 0.59
CA LYS A 86 18.59 -10.62 -0.33
C LYS A 86 18.23 -10.40 -1.81
N ASN A 87 17.00 -10.70 -2.21
CA ASN A 87 16.52 -10.63 -3.58
C ASN A 87 15.51 -9.49 -3.82
N ALA A 88 15.30 -8.60 -2.84
CA ALA A 88 14.38 -7.49 -2.97
C ALA A 88 15.05 -6.30 -3.66
N ASP A 89 14.37 -5.70 -4.63
CA ASP A 89 14.78 -4.42 -5.17
C ASP A 89 14.59 -3.32 -4.11
N PHE A 90 15.68 -2.62 -3.82
CA PHE A 90 15.73 -1.59 -2.78
C PHE A 90 14.74 -0.45 -3.05
N MET A 91 14.57 -0.06 -4.32
CA MET A 91 13.68 1.02 -4.72
C MET A 91 12.23 0.57 -4.60
N ASP A 92 11.89 -0.62 -5.11
CA ASP A 92 10.53 -1.17 -4.99
C ASP A 92 10.08 -1.22 -3.53
N TYR A 93 10.98 -1.62 -2.63
CA TYR A 93 10.66 -1.69 -1.20
C TYR A 93 10.41 -0.31 -0.60
N ARG A 94 11.21 0.71 -0.93
CA ARG A 94 10.99 2.09 -0.46
C ARG A 94 9.67 2.66 -0.97
N HIS A 95 9.28 2.33 -2.20
CA HIS A 95 8.01 2.76 -2.77
C HIS A 95 6.82 2.00 -2.15
N ALA A 96 6.96 0.70 -1.90
CA ALA A 96 5.94 -0.08 -1.20
C ALA A 96 5.70 0.44 0.23
N THR A 97 6.77 0.63 1.00
CA THR A 97 6.69 1.24 2.35
C THR A 97 6.05 2.62 2.32
N ALA A 98 6.25 3.40 1.26
CA ALA A 98 5.61 4.70 1.13
C ALA A 98 4.09 4.62 0.89
N LEU A 99 3.64 3.64 0.08
CA LEU A 99 2.21 3.38 -0.11
C LEU A 99 1.58 2.87 1.19
N GLU A 100 2.21 1.92 1.87
CA GLU A 100 1.77 1.40 3.16
C GLU A 100 1.68 2.53 4.19
N ALA A 101 2.68 3.41 4.27
CA ALA A 101 2.66 4.55 5.18
C ALA A 101 1.50 5.52 4.88
N LEU A 102 1.21 5.78 3.60
CA LEU A 102 0.06 6.60 3.20
C LEU A 102 -1.27 5.98 3.64
N ILE A 103 -1.44 4.68 3.42
CA ILE A 103 -2.65 3.95 3.82
C ILE A 103 -2.81 3.97 5.34
N GLY A 104 -1.73 3.69 6.09
CA GLY A 104 -1.75 3.71 7.54
C GLY A 104 -2.07 5.09 8.11
N TYR A 105 -1.52 6.15 7.51
CA TYR A 105 -1.82 7.54 7.85
C TYR A 105 -3.31 7.85 7.71
N LEU A 106 -3.88 7.60 6.54
CA LEU A 106 -5.29 7.84 6.26
C LEU A 106 -6.21 7.01 7.16
N HIS A 107 -5.85 5.75 7.40
CA HIS A 107 -6.61 4.83 8.24
C HIS A 107 -6.66 5.32 9.69
N LEU A 108 -5.52 5.72 10.27
CA LEU A 108 -5.45 6.23 11.64
C LEU A 108 -6.12 7.61 11.81
N GLN A 109 -6.25 8.38 10.73
CA GLN A 109 -7.07 9.59 10.70
C GLN A 109 -8.58 9.32 10.54
N GLY A 110 -9.00 8.06 10.40
CA GLY A 110 -10.39 7.69 10.18
C GLY A 110 -10.91 8.03 8.77
N LYS A 111 -10.03 8.37 7.82
CA LYS A 111 -10.38 8.76 6.44
C LYS A 111 -10.65 7.53 5.56
N GLN A 112 -11.61 6.69 5.95
CA GLN A 112 -11.83 5.38 5.30
C GLN A 112 -12.22 5.47 3.82
N GLU A 113 -13.02 6.47 3.43
CA GLU A 113 -13.37 6.68 2.02
C GLU A 113 -12.13 6.95 1.16
N ARG A 114 -11.17 7.72 1.70
CA ARG A 114 -9.92 7.98 1.01
C ARG A 114 -9.02 6.74 0.97
N VAL A 115 -8.99 5.93 2.04
CA VAL A 115 -8.31 4.62 2.03
C VAL A 115 -8.85 3.75 0.89
N GLN A 116 -10.17 3.62 0.77
CA GLN A 116 -10.81 2.85 -0.31
C GLN A 116 -10.44 3.41 -1.69
N THR A 117 -10.38 4.73 -1.83
CA THR A 117 -9.94 5.39 -3.08
C THR A 117 -8.50 5.00 -3.44
N ILE A 118 -7.57 5.08 -2.48
CA ILE A 118 -6.15 4.71 -2.71
C ILE A 118 -6.01 3.24 -3.07
N VAL A 119 -6.72 2.34 -2.37
CA VAL A 119 -6.72 0.90 -2.70
C VAL A 119 -7.30 0.66 -4.10
N GLY A 120 -8.39 1.32 -4.46
CA GLY A 120 -8.99 1.24 -5.80
C GLY A 120 -8.01 1.65 -6.90
N LEU A 121 -7.30 2.76 -6.72
CA LEU A 121 -6.26 3.20 -7.65
C LEU A 121 -5.12 2.18 -7.77
N ALA A 122 -4.72 1.55 -6.67
CA ALA A 122 -3.69 0.52 -6.68
C ALA A 122 -4.15 -0.73 -7.47
N LEU A 123 -5.38 -1.19 -7.22
CA LEU A 123 -6.00 -2.30 -7.94
C LEU A 123 -6.06 -2.04 -9.44
N GLU A 124 -6.51 -0.85 -9.86
CA GLU A 124 -6.57 -0.44 -11.26
C GLU A 124 -5.18 -0.43 -11.92
N ALA A 125 -4.18 0.17 -11.26
CA ALA A 125 -2.83 0.26 -11.77
C ALA A 125 -2.20 -1.13 -11.97
N ILE A 126 -2.40 -2.03 -11.01
CA ILE A 126 -1.89 -3.41 -11.07
C ILE A 126 -2.65 -4.21 -12.15
N ALA A 127 -3.96 -4.02 -12.29
CA ALA A 127 -4.78 -4.67 -13.30
C ALA A 127 -4.40 -4.23 -14.73
N LYS A 128 -4.24 -2.93 -14.99
CA LYS A 128 -3.78 -2.42 -16.30
C LYS A 128 -2.41 -2.95 -16.68
N GLY A 129 -1.53 -3.09 -15.68
CA GLY A 129 -0.22 -3.71 -15.86
C GLY A 129 -0.25 -5.17 -16.33
N ARG A 130 -1.39 -5.87 -16.21
CA ARG A 130 -1.57 -7.25 -16.71
C ARG A 130 -2.00 -7.31 -18.18
N GLN A 131 -2.60 -6.25 -18.72
CA GLN A 131 -3.06 -6.21 -20.11
C GLN A 131 -1.96 -5.79 -21.09
N ALA A 132 -0.88 -5.20 -20.58
CA ALA A 132 0.25 -4.71 -21.37
C ALA A 132 1.43 -5.71 -21.47
N ASN A 133 1.29 -6.91 -20.92
CA ASN A 133 2.29 -7.98 -20.92
C ASN A 133 1.74 -9.25 -21.55
#